data_AF-I7ADB1-F1
#
_entry.id   AF-I7ADB1-F1
#
_cell.length_a   1.000
_cell.length_b   1.000
_cell.length_c   1.000
_cell.angle_alpha   90.00
_cell.angle_beta   90.00
_cell.angle_gamma   90.00
#
_symmetry.space_group_name_H-M   'P 1'
#
loop_
_entity.id
_entity.type
_entity.pdbx_description
1 polymer ?
#
loop_
_entity_poly.entity_id
_entity_poly.type
_entity_poly.pdbx_seq_one_letter_code
_entity_poly.pdbx_strand_id
1 'polypeptide(L)'
;MNDITFSKRIEILDECIRKLEVDASKERESKLEDMFRICDRLVECGQQSPKLVGQYNELKNRYRCIARPYKELDDEISACKMHMEVLSRKDTINEVARSVQEIIAVSDYINYAINDAIFPIDNVMEHLEEGEQYGILSNEQLSISRRRKVWKVRIIRSMLLIVFTLAAIFMVVRFSF
;
A
#
# COMPACT_ATOMS: atom_id res chain seq x y z
N MET A 1 -55.69 -32.63 -37.37
CA MET A 1 -55.76 -31.92 -36.08
C MET A 1 -55.67 -32.96 -34.98
N ASN A 2 -54.54 -33.06 -34.28
CA ASN A 2 -54.38 -33.96 -33.13
C ASN A 2 -55.02 -33.27 -31.92
N ASP A 3 -56.25 -33.62 -31.58
CA ASP A 3 -56.90 -33.12 -30.36
C ASP A 3 -56.22 -33.76 -29.14
N ILE A 4 -55.26 -33.04 -28.57
CA ILE A 4 -54.63 -33.39 -27.31
C ILE A 4 -55.63 -33.07 -26.20
N THR A 5 -56.20 -34.12 -25.60
CA THR A 5 -57.14 -34.03 -24.49
C THR A 5 -56.50 -33.37 -23.26
N PHE A 6 -57.31 -32.73 -22.42
CA PHE A 6 -56.83 -32.04 -21.22
C PHE A 6 -56.05 -32.96 -20.27
N SER A 7 -56.47 -34.23 -20.15
CA SER A 7 -55.74 -35.24 -19.38
C SER A 7 -54.30 -35.42 -19.88
N LYS A 8 -54.13 -35.48 -21.21
CA LYS A 8 -52.80 -35.60 -21.82
C LYS A 8 -51.97 -34.34 -21.63
N ARG A 9 -52.59 -33.16 -21.51
CA ARG A 9 -51.91 -31.91 -21.17
C ARG A 9 -51.42 -31.88 -19.72
N ILE A 10 -52.20 -32.42 -18.77
CA ILE A 10 -51.77 -32.57 -17.37
C ILE A 10 -50.59 -33.52 -17.27
N GLU A 11 -50.63 -34.67 -17.95
CA GLU A 11 -49.51 -35.63 -17.96
C GLU A 11 -48.24 -35.03 -18.56
N ILE A 12 -48.36 -34.29 -19.67
CA ILE A 12 -47.22 -33.57 -20.27
C ILE A 12 -46.70 -32.49 -19.30
N LEU A 13 -47.59 -31.77 -18.62
CA LEU A 13 -47.21 -30.75 -17.64
C LEU A 13 -46.46 -31.36 -16.45
N ASP A 14 -46.94 -32.48 -15.90
CA ASP A 14 -46.29 -33.21 -14.79
C ASP A 14 -44.89 -33.71 -15.19
N GLU A 15 -44.75 -34.29 -16.39
CA GLU A 15 -43.46 -34.72 -16.94
C GLU A 15 -42.49 -33.54 -17.16
N CYS A 16 -43.01 -32.42 -17.66
CA CYS A 16 -42.24 -31.18 -17.82
C CYS A 16 -41.80 -30.62 -16.46
N ILE A 17 -42.66 -30.61 -15.45
CA ILE A 17 -42.32 -30.15 -14.09
C ILE A 17 -41.20 -31.01 -13.51
N ARG A 18 -41.29 -32.34 -13.56
CA ARG A 18 -40.19 -33.21 -13.07
C ARG A 18 -38.87 -32.95 -13.80
N LYS A 19 -38.91 -32.73 -15.11
CA LYS A 19 -37.70 -32.40 -15.89
C LYS A 19 -37.12 -31.03 -15.54
N LEU A 20 -37.97 -30.09 -15.13
CA LEU A 20 -37.57 -28.76 -14.69
C LEU A 20 -37.02 -28.75 -13.27
N GLU A 21 -37.54 -29.59 -12.38
CA GLU A 21 -36.99 -29.82 -11.03
C GLU A 21 -35.53 -30.31 -11.08
N VAL A 22 -35.14 -30.99 -12.16
CA VAL A 22 -33.77 -31.48 -12.39
C VAL A 22 -32.84 -30.40 -12.99
N ASP A 23 -33.38 -29.42 -13.72
CA ASP A 23 -32.63 -28.39 -14.46
C ASP A 23 -33.10 -26.97 -14.05
N ALA A 24 -32.53 -26.43 -12.97
CA ALA A 24 -32.88 -25.09 -12.49
C ALA A 24 -32.20 -23.98 -13.34
N SER A 25 -32.96 -23.34 -14.25
CA SER A 25 -32.54 -22.11 -14.95
C SER A 25 -33.71 -21.11 -15.07
N LYS A 26 -33.41 -19.80 -14.90
CA LYS A 26 -34.39 -18.70 -14.93
C LYS A 26 -35.22 -18.63 -16.23
N GLU A 27 -34.64 -19.05 -17.36
CA GLU A 27 -35.34 -19.00 -18.65
C GLU A 27 -36.48 -20.03 -18.73
N ARG A 28 -36.35 -21.16 -18.01
CA ARG A 28 -37.35 -22.21 -18.03
C ARG A 28 -38.52 -21.97 -17.06
N GLU A 29 -38.32 -21.17 -16.00
CA GLU A 29 -39.36 -20.78 -15.06
C GLU A 29 -40.48 -19.97 -15.75
N SER A 30 -40.10 -19.01 -16.61
CA SER A 30 -41.05 -18.21 -17.40
C SER A 30 -41.94 -19.07 -18.31
N LYS A 31 -41.38 -20.11 -18.94
CA LYS A 31 -42.12 -21.04 -19.81
C LYS A 31 -43.14 -21.86 -19.03
N LEU A 32 -42.82 -22.23 -17.79
CA LEU A 32 -43.73 -23.00 -16.96
C LEU A 32 -44.90 -22.14 -16.45
N GLU A 33 -44.63 -20.89 -16.12
CA GLU A 33 -45.67 -19.93 -15.71
C GLU A 33 -46.68 -19.66 -16.84
N ASP A 34 -46.21 -19.59 -18.09
CA ASP A 34 -47.06 -19.56 -19.28
C ASP A 34 -47.90 -20.84 -19.45
N MET A 35 -47.35 -22.02 -19.16
CA MET A 35 -48.10 -23.29 -19.20
C MET A 35 -49.20 -23.36 -18.14
N PHE A 36 -48.91 -22.91 -16.91
CA PHE A 36 -49.95 -22.79 -15.88
C PHE A 36 -51.06 -21.83 -16.31
N ARG A 37 -50.71 -20.69 -16.91
CA ARG A 37 -51.70 -19.71 -17.44
C ARG A 37 -52.59 -20.30 -18.53
N ILE A 38 -52.05 -21.13 -19.42
CA ILE A 38 -52.83 -21.82 -20.45
C ILE A 38 -53.81 -22.83 -19.82
N CYS A 39 -53.36 -23.57 -18.81
CA CYS A 39 -54.21 -24.54 -18.10
C CYS A 39 -55.30 -23.85 -17.27
N ASP A 40 -55.01 -22.71 -16.63
CA ASP A 40 -56.00 -21.90 -15.90
C ASP A 40 -57.15 -21.48 -16.82
N ARG A 41 -56.84 -20.97 -18.02
CA ARG A 41 -57.86 -20.57 -19.01
C ARG A 41 -58.72 -21.74 -19.49
N LEU A 42 -58.16 -22.95 -19.55
CA LEU A 42 -58.92 -24.15 -19.93
C LEU A 42 -59.88 -24.62 -18.83
N VAL A 43 -59.51 -24.41 -17.57
CA VAL A 43 -60.37 -24.66 -16.41
C VAL A 43 -61.50 -23.61 -16.37
N GLU A 44 -61.18 -22.34 -16.62
CA GLU A 44 -62.15 -21.23 -16.68
C GLU A 44 -63.21 -21.41 -17.79
N CYS A 45 -62.83 -22.02 -18.93
CA CYS A 45 -63.75 -22.34 -20.01
C CYS A 45 -64.76 -23.47 -19.69
N GLY A 46 -64.76 -24.04 -18.49
CA GLY A 46 -65.84 -24.89 -17.96
C GLY A 46 -65.97 -26.29 -18.57
N GLN A 47 -65.07 -26.70 -19.46
CA GLN A 47 -65.16 -27.98 -20.18
C GLN A 47 -64.51 -29.18 -19.47
N GLN A 48 -64.08 -29.03 -18.21
CA GLN A 48 -63.24 -30.03 -17.54
C GLN A 48 -63.93 -30.70 -16.37
N SER A 49 -63.64 -31.99 -16.20
CA SER A 49 -64.19 -32.75 -15.08
C SER A 49 -63.60 -32.25 -13.74
N PRO A 50 -64.39 -32.23 -12.64
CA PRO A 50 -63.94 -31.76 -11.33
C PRO A 50 -62.70 -32.50 -10.80
N LYS A 51 -62.57 -33.79 -11.14
CA LYS A 51 -61.44 -34.63 -10.75
C LYS A 51 -60.13 -34.14 -11.35
N LEU A 52 -60.14 -33.74 -12.63
CA LEU A 52 -58.96 -33.20 -13.30
C LEU A 52 -58.59 -31.79 -12.80
N VAL A 53 -59.58 -30.97 -12.45
CA VAL A 53 -59.33 -29.65 -11.83
C VAL A 53 -58.66 -29.82 -10.46
N GLY A 54 -59.08 -30.82 -9.68
CA GLY A 54 -58.43 -31.16 -8.40
C GLY A 54 -56.95 -31.54 -8.56
N GLN A 55 -56.64 -32.43 -9.51
CA GLN A 55 -55.26 -32.86 -9.79
C GLN A 55 -54.38 -31.70 -10.28
N TYR A 56 -54.92 -30.82 -11.13
CA TYR A 56 -54.22 -29.62 -11.59
C TYR A 56 -53.89 -28.66 -10.45
N ASN A 57 -54.85 -28.37 -9.57
CA ASN A 57 -54.64 -27.47 -8.43
C ASN A 57 -53.62 -28.03 -7.43
N GLU A 58 -53.61 -29.34 -7.21
CA GLU A 58 -52.64 -30.01 -6.35
C GLU A 58 -51.22 -29.90 -6.92
N LEU A 59 -51.06 -30.11 -8.23
CA LEU A 59 -49.78 -30.00 -8.94
C LEU A 59 -49.26 -28.55 -8.93
N LYS A 60 -50.14 -27.58 -9.17
CA LYS A 60 -49.81 -26.14 -9.13
C LYS A 60 -49.37 -25.69 -7.73
N ASN A 61 -50.04 -26.18 -6.69
CA ASN A 61 -49.68 -25.88 -5.30
C ASN A 61 -48.35 -26.51 -4.93
N ARG A 62 -48.10 -27.77 -5.29
CA ARG A 62 -46.79 -28.42 -5.09
C ARG A 62 -45.65 -27.61 -5.71
N TYR A 63 -45.80 -27.17 -6.96
CA TYR A 63 -44.78 -26.37 -7.63
C TYR A 63 -44.54 -25.02 -6.94
N ARG A 64 -45.60 -24.28 -6.58
CA ARG A 64 -45.45 -23.00 -5.84
C ARG A 64 -44.73 -23.17 -4.51
N CYS A 65 -44.96 -24.29 -3.82
CA CYS A 65 -44.27 -24.62 -2.58
C CYS A 65 -42.80 -25.01 -2.79
N ILE A 66 -42.42 -25.48 -3.98
CA ILE A 66 -41.03 -25.85 -4.31
C ILE A 66 -40.23 -24.62 -4.77
N ALA A 67 -40.80 -23.76 -5.63
CA ALA A 67 -40.09 -22.60 -6.19
C ALA A 67 -39.81 -21.48 -5.18
N ARG A 68 -40.70 -21.27 -4.19
CA ARG A 68 -40.53 -20.23 -3.15
C ARG A 68 -39.28 -20.43 -2.28
N PRO A 69 -39.04 -21.62 -1.69
CA PRO A 69 -37.85 -21.88 -0.89
C PRO A 69 -36.54 -21.66 -1.64
N TYR A 70 -36.47 -22.02 -2.92
CA TYR A 70 -35.24 -21.81 -3.71
C TYR A 70 -34.95 -20.33 -3.92
N LYS A 71 -35.97 -19.50 -4.12
CA LYS A 71 -35.80 -18.06 -4.26
C LYS A 71 -35.39 -17.39 -2.95
N GLU A 72 -36.03 -17.75 -1.84
CA GLU A 72 -35.67 -17.25 -0.51
C GLU A 72 -34.24 -17.64 -0.13
N LEU A 73 -33.83 -18.88 -0.47
CA LEU A 73 -32.46 -19.35 -0.28
C LEU A 73 -31.45 -18.62 -1.17
N ASP A 74 -31.76 -18.36 -2.44
CA ASP A 74 -30.90 -17.59 -3.34
C ASP A 74 -30.69 -16.14 -2.84
N ASP A 75 -31.76 -15.51 -2.35
CA ASP A 75 -31.70 -14.18 -1.75
C ASP A 75 -30.85 -14.17 -0.47
N GLU A 76 -30.97 -15.20 0.38
CA GLU A 76 -30.16 -15.36 1.59
C GLU A 76 -28.68 -15.65 1.28
N ILE A 77 -28.40 -16.47 0.25
CA ILE A 77 -27.04 -16.71 -0.26
C ILE A 77 -26.43 -15.40 -0.80
N SER A 78 -27.21 -14.60 -1.51
CA SER A 78 -26.77 -13.30 -2.03
C SER A 78 -26.42 -12.34 -0.90
N ALA A 79 -27.26 -12.25 0.13
CA ALA A 79 -26.99 -11.46 1.33
C ALA A 79 -25.73 -11.94 2.06
N CYS A 80 -25.56 -13.26 2.24
CA CYS A 80 -24.35 -13.84 2.84
C CYS A 80 -23.08 -13.48 2.07
N LYS A 81 -23.10 -13.57 0.72
CA LYS A 81 -21.96 -13.17 -0.12
C LYS A 81 -21.59 -11.71 0.07
N MET A 82 -22.59 -10.82 0.10
CA MET A 82 -22.36 -9.40 0.32
C MET A 82 -21.74 -9.14 1.70
N HIS A 83 -22.22 -9.82 2.74
CA HIS A 83 -21.63 -9.73 4.08
C HIS A 83 -20.18 -10.24 4.13
N MET A 84 -19.87 -11.35 3.45
CA MET A 84 -18.50 -11.86 3.35
C MET A 84 -17.56 -10.87 2.63
N GLU A 85 -18.03 -10.23 1.56
CA GLU A 85 -17.24 -9.23 0.85
C GLU A 85 -16.96 -8.00 1.73
N VAL A 86 -17.95 -7.53 2.49
CA VAL A 86 -17.79 -6.44 3.45
C VAL A 86 -16.79 -6.79 4.55
N LEU A 87 -16.84 -8.01 5.09
CA LEU A 87 -15.87 -8.48 6.08
C LEU A 87 -14.46 -8.53 5.51
N SER A 88 -14.29 -9.07 4.30
CA SER A 88 -12.99 -9.09 3.62
C SER A 88 -12.44 -7.68 3.39
N ARG A 89 -13.28 -6.73 2.97
CA ARG A 89 -12.88 -5.32 2.83
C ARG A 89 -12.52 -4.67 4.16
N LYS A 90 -13.20 -5.04 5.26
CA LYS A 90 -12.88 -4.55 6.60
C LYS A 90 -11.51 -5.04 7.06
N ASP A 91 -11.18 -6.30 6.79
CA ASP A 91 -9.89 -6.88 7.17
C ASP A 91 -8.73 -6.23 6.41
N THR A 92 -8.90 -5.97 5.11
CA THR A 92 -7.88 -5.25 4.32
C THR A 92 -7.70 -3.81 4.78
N ILE A 93 -8.79 -3.10 5.14
CA ILE A 93 -8.71 -1.75 5.71
C ILE A 93 -7.96 -1.76 7.05
N ASN A 94 -8.22 -2.74 7.92
CA ASN A 94 -7.53 -2.86 9.19
C ASN A 94 -6.04 -3.15 9.01
N GLU A 95 -5.68 -3.97 8.02
CA GLU A 95 -4.29 -4.25 7.67
C GLU A 95 -3.58 -2.99 7.18
N VAL A 96 -4.18 -2.24 6.25
CA VAL A 96 -3.65 -0.95 5.78
C VAL A 96 -3.50 0.04 6.93
N ALA A 97 -4.48 0.13 7.83
CA ALA A 97 -4.41 1.01 9.00
C ALA A 97 -3.23 0.65 9.92
N ARG A 98 -2.96 -0.65 10.12
CA ARG A 98 -1.81 -1.12 10.90
C ARG A 98 -0.49 -0.75 10.23
N SER A 99 -0.36 -0.99 8.92
CA SER A 99 0.84 -0.62 8.17
C SER A 99 1.10 0.89 8.19
N VAL A 100 0.05 1.72 8.13
CA VAL A 100 0.18 3.18 8.27
C VAL A 100 0.68 3.57 9.66
N GLN A 101 0.19 2.93 10.72
CA GLN A 101 0.68 3.17 12.08
C GLN A 101 2.15 2.79 12.25
N GLU A 102 2.58 1.68 11.66
CA GLU A 102 4.00 1.28 11.64
C GLU A 102 4.87 2.32 10.91
N ILE A 103 4.41 2.83 9.77
CA ILE A 103 5.12 3.89 9.03
C ILE A 103 5.23 5.17 9.86
N ILE A 104 4.16 5.58 10.55
CA ILE A 104 4.18 6.75 11.43
C ILE A 104 5.21 6.54 12.55
N ALA A 105 5.21 5.39 13.21
CA ALA A 105 6.16 5.08 14.28
C ALA A 105 7.63 5.10 13.78
N VAL A 106 7.89 4.58 12.57
CA VAL A 106 9.21 4.66 11.94
C VAL A 106 9.59 6.11 11.62
N SER A 107 8.65 6.90 11.10
CA SER A 107 8.87 8.32 10.80
C SER A 107 9.20 9.10 12.07
N ASP A 108 8.49 8.85 13.17
CA ASP A 108 8.74 9.50 14.46
C ASP A 108 10.12 9.11 15.01
N TYR A 109 10.50 7.83 14.87
CA TYR A 109 11.83 7.37 15.25
C TYR A 109 12.94 8.04 14.42
N ILE A 110 12.77 8.17 13.10
CA ILE A 110 13.73 8.87 12.24
C ILE A 110 13.86 10.32 12.66
N ASN A 111 12.74 11.01 12.90
CA ASN A 111 12.76 12.40 13.37
C ASN A 111 13.47 12.54 14.72
N TYR A 112 13.23 11.60 15.64
CA TYR A 112 13.95 11.55 16.91
C TYR A 112 15.46 11.38 16.69
N ALA A 113 15.87 10.41 15.87
CA ALA A 113 17.29 10.13 15.61
C ALA A 113 17.99 11.32 14.91
N ILE A 114 17.30 12.02 14.00
CA ILE A 114 17.81 13.24 13.39
C ILE A 114 18.02 14.32 14.46
N ASN A 115 17.00 14.56 15.29
CA ASN A 115 17.09 15.59 16.34
C ASN A 115 18.17 15.28 17.38
N ASP A 116 18.34 14.00 17.74
CA ASP A 116 19.40 13.54 18.65
C ASP A 116 20.79 13.72 18.04
N ALA A 117 20.93 13.55 16.72
CA ALA A 117 22.19 13.71 16.01
C ALA A 117 22.60 15.18 15.80
N ILE A 118 21.66 16.14 15.83
CA ILE A 118 21.98 17.57 15.63
C ILE A 118 22.95 18.07 16.71
N PHE A 119 22.69 17.76 17.98
CA PHE A 119 23.50 18.26 19.10
C PHE A 119 24.99 17.86 19.02
N PRO A 120 25.36 16.56 18.83
CA PRO A 120 26.76 16.19 18.70
C PRO A 120 27.40 16.74 17.41
N ILE A 121 26.63 16.91 16.33
CA ILE A 121 27.14 17.54 15.09
C ILE A 121 27.51 19.01 15.37
N ASP A 122 26.62 19.77 16.00
CA ASP A 122 26.85 21.16 16.35
C ASP A 122 28.07 21.30 17.29
N ASN A 123 28.20 20.41 18.28
CA ASN A 123 29.34 20.40 19.19
C ASN A 123 30.68 20.09 18.47
N VAL A 124 30.67 19.14 17.53
CA VAL A 124 31.86 18.86 16.70
C VAL A 124 32.21 20.05 15.80
N MET A 125 31.19 20.70 15.24
CA MET A 125 31.36 21.88 14.38
C MET A 125 31.98 23.04 15.17
N GLU A 126 31.51 23.30 16.40
CA GLU A 126 32.08 24.32 17.29
C GLU A 126 33.57 24.05 17.57
N HIS A 127 33.93 22.82 17.94
CA HIS A 127 35.33 22.46 18.20
C HIS A 127 36.22 22.53 16.96
N LEU A 128 35.67 22.28 15.76
CA LEU A 128 36.40 22.47 14.51
C LEU A 128 36.67 23.94 14.23
N GLU A 129 35.69 24.82 14.45
CA GLU A 129 35.86 26.27 14.31
C GLU A 129 36.90 26.80 15.30
N GLU A 130 36.83 26.38 16.57
CA GLU A 130 37.85 26.71 17.58
C GLU A 130 39.24 26.24 17.14
N GLY A 131 39.34 24.98 16.70
CA GLY A 131 40.59 24.39 16.23
C GLY A 131 41.20 25.14 15.03
N GLU A 132 40.36 25.59 14.11
CA GLU A 132 40.78 26.41 12.97
C GLU A 132 41.35 27.76 13.45
N GLN A 133 40.65 28.44 14.36
CA GLN A 133 41.11 29.72 14.93
C GLN A 133 42.46 29.56 15.65
N TYR A 134 42.61 28.52 16.47
CA TYR A 134 43.88 28.19 17.12
C TYR A 134 44.99 27.91 16.08
N GLY A 135 44.66 27.19 15.01
CA GLY A 135 45.57 26.90 13.90
C GLY A 135 46.08 28.18 13.22
N ILE A 136 45.18 29.12 12.93
CA ILE A 136 45.51 30.42 12.34
C ILE A 136 46.43 31.21 13.25
N LEU A 137 46.07 31.38 14.53
CA LEU A 137 46.87 32.13 15.50
C LEU A 137 48.27 31.51 15.71
N SER A 138 48.33 30.19 15.81
CA SER A 138 49.60 29.46 15.94
C SER A 138 50.49 29.65 14.70
N ASN A 139 49.90 29.56 13.51
CA ASN A 139 50.62 29.78 12.26
C ASN A 139 51.15 31.22 12.15
N GLU A 140 50.36 32.22 12.54
CA GLU A 140 50.81 33.61 12.60
C GLU A 140 52.00 33.77 13.55
N GLN A 141 51.93 33.24 14.77
CA GLN A 141 53.01 33.29 15.74
C GLN A 141 54.29 32.59 15.22
N LEU A 142 54.13 31.42 14.59
CA LEU A 142 55.24 30.70 13.97
C LEU A 142 55.87 31.50 12.83
N SER A 143 55.05 32.17 12.01
CA SER A 143 55.53 33.02 10.91
C SER A 143 56.37 34.20 11.44
N ILE A 144 55.92 34.84 12.53
CA ILE A 144 56.63 35.93 13.21
C ILE A 144 57.94 35.41 13.80
N SER A 145 57.90 34.28 14.51
CA SER A 145 59.09 33.64 15.09
C SER A 145 60.11 33.26 14.01
N ARG A 146 59.66 32.70 12.88
CA ARG A 146 60.50 32.38 11.73
C ARG A 146 61.15 33.62 11.15
N ARG A 147 60.40 34.70 10.93
CA ARG A 147 60.94 35.99 10.45
C ARG A 147 62.01 36.54 11.40
N ARG A 148 61.77 36.52 12.72
CA ARG A 148 62.75 36.95 13.72
C ARG A 148 64.03 36.10 13.70
N LYS A 149 63.91 34.78 13.60
CA LYS A 149 65.07 33.88 13.48
C LYS A 149 65.88 34.16 12.21
N VAL A 150 65.22 34.30 11.07
CA VAL A 150 65.88 34.63 9.78
C VAL A 150 66.59 35.99 9.87
N TRP A 151 65.96 36.99 10.47
CA TRP A 151 66.57 38.32 10.66
C TRP A 151 67.81 38.27 11.58
N LYS A 152 67.74 37.56 12.71
CA LYS A 152 68.89 37.33 13.59
C LYS A 152 70.05 36.66 12.86
N VAL A 153 69.79 35.61 12.09
CA VAL A 153 70.82 34.92 11.28
C VAL A 153 71.45 35.88 10.28
N ARG A 154 70.65 36.73 9.62
CA ARG A 154 71.16 37.74 8.68
C ARG A 154 72.07 38.74 9.37
N ILE A 155 71.70 39.25 10.55
CA ILE A 155 72.54 40.17 11.34
C ILE A 155 73.86 39.52 11.74
N ILE A 156 73.82 38.30 12.28
CA ILE A 156 75.02 37.58 12.70
C ILE A 156 75.97 37.40 11.51
N ARG A 157 75.44 37.03 10.34
CA ARG A 157 76.23 36.91 9.11
C ARG A 157 76.85 38.24 8.68
N SER A 158 76.10 39.34 8.73
CA SER A 158 76.62 40.67 8.41
C SER A 158 77.71 41.12 9.39
N MET A 159 77.52 40.91 10.69
CA MET A 159 78.53 41.20 11.72
C MET A 159 79.81 40.41 11.49
N LEU A 160 79.70 39.10 11.22
CA LEU A 160 80.86 38.26 10.90
C LEU A 160 81.61 38.77 9.67
N LEU A 161 80.90 39.16 8.59
CA LEU A 161 81.53 39.73 7.39
C LEU A 161 82.31 41.01 7.70
N ILE A 162 81.75 41.91 8.52
CA ILE A 162 82.44 43.15 8.95
C ILE A 162 83.70 42.83 9.76
N VAL A 163 83.64 41.86 10.67
CA VAL A 163 84.81 41.44 11.46
C VAL A 163 85.90 40.86 10.53
N PHE A 164 85.52 40.02 9.57
CA PHE A 164 86.46 39.47 8.59
C PHE A 164 87.09 40.55 7.70
N THR A 165 86.33 41.54 7.23
CA THR A 165 86.88 42.63 6.41
C THR A 165 87.84 43.51 7.22
N LEU A 166 87.50 43.84 8.47
CA LEU A 166 88.40 44.59 9.36
C LEU A 166 89.70 43.82 9.64
N ALA A 167 89.61 42.51 9.90
CA ALA A 167 90.78 41.66 10.10
C ALA A 167 91.67 41.58 8.85
N ALA A 168 91.06 41.47 7.66
CA ALA A 168 91.78 41.48 6.40
C ALA A 168 92.50 42.83 6.14
N ILE A 169 91.82 43.96 6.40
CA ILE A 169 92.43 45.30 6.31
C ILE A 169 93.61 45.41 7.28
N PHE A 170 93.44 44.96 8.53
CA PHE A 170 94.52 45.01 9.52
C PHE A 170 95.73 44.16 9.12
N MET A 171 95.50 42.97 8.57
CA MET A 171 96.55 42.13 7.99
C MET A 171 97.28 42.84 6.86
N VAL A 172 96.55 43.44 5.91
CA VAL A 172 97.15 44.17 4.78
C VAL A 172 97.98 45.37 5.26
N VAL A 173 97.47 46.15 6.22
CA VAL A 173 98.21 47.27 6.82
C VAL A 173 99.49 46.78 7.48
N ARG A 174 99.44 45.69 8.24
CA ARG A 174 100.61 45.08 8.88
C ARG A 174 101.64 44.53 7.89
N PHE A 175 101.22 44.08 6.71
CA PHE A 175 102.13 43.64 5.66
C PHE A 175 102.70 44.80 4.82
N SER A 176 102.05 45.96 4.82
CA SER A 176 102.44 47.13 4.01
C SER A 176 103.34 48.14 4.76
N PHE A 177 103.44 48.01 6.08
CA PHE A 177 104.31 48.78 6.98
C PHE A 177 105.30 47.84 7.66
#